data_AF-A0A2D9JBL8-F1
#
_entry.id   AF-A0A2D9JBL8-F1
#
_cell.length_a   1.000
_cell.length_b   1.000
_cell.length_c   1.000
_cell.angle_alpha   90.00
_cell.angle_beta   90.00
_cell.angle_gamma   90.00
#
_symmetry.space_group_name_H-M   'P 1'
#
loop_
_entity.id
_entity.type
_entity.pdbx_description
1 polymer ?
#
loop_
_entity_poly.entity_id
_entity_poly.type
_entity_poly.pdbx_seq_one_letter_code
_entity_poly.pdbx_strand_id
1 'polypeptide(L)'
;MNPQPMTVLRHLFASAALVFVFSPAIVQAQLPALELRPGDHVCLIGNALGERMQHENQFETLLHAVRPDLDLTIRNLCAPGDEPKIRLRSLDFGSPDEHLTHSGADVVLMFFGYNESFRLREGLDHKKVLRDFTNELDELISHTQSQVYNGESNPRIALISPIAFEQTRDPNLPPADSRNQALSKIARAMNAVAKKRGVAFVDLFTRTQQAFDLSPFQYTLDGGHLNSSGYGLLAPILVGGLLGDFERPNEVNPDLLAAVADKNFHWFNRYRAVNGYSIYGKRGSAGSDGTYNNRSVMNRELEILDQMTANRDARVWAIAGGENISEPIDDSNTLPFIIPKTNVGGPDDPNAKRGKLGSLEYLTTDEQLKTFTLLDGYEIQLVASEQQFPELANPVALDFDSKGRLWVSTMPSYPHWQPKSPMDDKLLILEDTDGDGDADECKTFAGGLHQPTGFEIGRGGVFVGGQHDILFLEDTDGDDVADKRTRAIVGFDTADSHHGLAAFDFGPGGHLYAQEGTFKFTQIESPYGLTRNLEGGVFRYDPRTKKFGVHVNFAFANPWGFGFNEWG
;
A
#
# COMPACT_ATOMS: atom_id res chain seq x y z
N MET A 1 9.58 -26.67 -15.64
CA MET A 1 9.60 -25.84 -16.86
C MET A 1 9.29 -24.44 -16.41
N ASN A 2 10.31 -23.57 -16.39
CA ASN A 2 10.19 -22.18 -15.93
C ASN A 2 9.22 -21.42 -16.85
N PRO A 3 8.27 -20.62 -16.33
CA PRO A 3 7.58 -19.68 -17.17
C PRO A 3 8.57 -18.60 -17.59
N GLN A 4 8.73 -18.45 -18.90
CA GLN A 4 9.49 -17.39 -19.53
C GLN A 4 8.89 -16.02 -19.15
N PRO A 5 9.71 -14.96 -19.03
CA PRO A 5 9.19 -13.62 -18.80
C PRO A 5 8.38 -13.19 -20.03
N MET A 6 7.11 -12.85 -19.82
CA MET A 6 6.27 -12.28 -20.87
C MET A 6 6.95 -11.04 -21.42
N THR A 7 7.14 -11.04 -22.73
CA THR A 7 7.76 -9.98 -23.49
C THR A 7 6.84 -8.75 -23.42
N VAL A 8 7.20 -7.78 -22.59
CA VAL A 8 6.53 -6.48 -22.55
C VAL A 8 6.68 -5.84 -23.92
N LEU A 9 5.56 -5.73 -24.64
CA LEU A 9 5.51 -5.01 -25.90
C LEU A 9 5.87 -3.55 -25.61
N ARG A 10 6.99 -3.08 -26.19
CA ARG A 10 7.45 -1.69 -26.11
C ARG A 10 6.41 -0.76 -26.73
N HIS A 11 5.54 -0.21 -25.91
CA HIS A 11 4.79 1.00 -26.29
C HIS A 11 5.70 2.20 -26.09
N LEU A 12 6.07 2.81 -27.22
CA LEU A 12 6.75 4.10 -27.30
C LEU A 12 5.86 5.17 -26.65
N PHE A 13 6.04 5.42 -25.36
CA PHE A 13 5.69 6.71 -24.80
C PHE A 13 6.66 7.73 -25.40
N ALA A 14 6.12 8.65 -26.20
CA ALA A 14 6.87 9.82 -26.62
C ALA A 14 7.21 10.63 -25.37
N SER A 15 8.45 10.47 -24.88
CA SER A 15 9.04 11.30 -23.85
C SER A 15 9.09 12.74 -24.34
N ALA A 16 8.11 13.55 -23.94
CA ALA A 16 8.22 14.99 -24.04
C ALA A 16 9.32 15.42 -23.06
N ALA A 17 10.51 15.73 -23.58
CA ALA A 17 11.58 16.32 -22.80
C ALA A 17 11.12 17.67 -22.23
N LEU A 18 10.72 17.68 -20.95
CA LEU A 18 10.45 18.92 -20.23
C LEU A 18 11.79 19.60 -19.90
N VAL A 19 12.14 20.63 -20.67
CA VAL A 19 13.20 21.57 -20.32
C VAL A 19 12.64 22.54 -19.28
N PHE A 20 12.93 22.28 -18.00
CA PHE A 20 12.69 23.25 -16.93
C PHE A 20 13.84 24.25 -16.89
N VAL A 21 13.58 25.50 -17.31
CA VAL A 21 14.48 26.63 -17.06
C VAL A 21 14.20 27.17 -15.66
N PHE A 22 14.97 26.74 -14.66
CA PHE A 22 14.97 27.38 -13.34
C PHE A 22 15.92 28.58 -13.34
N SER A 23 15.37 29.77 -13.06
CA SER A 23 16.15 30.98 -12.74
C SER A 23 16.95 30.79 -11.45
N PRO A 24 18.12 31.46 -11.30
CA PRO A 24 18.98 31.26 -10.14
C PRO A 24 18.37 31.85 -8.85
N ALA A 25 18.40 31.00 -7.83
CA ALA A 25 18.38 31.20 -6.38
C ALA A 25 17.92 32.55 -5.79
N ILE A 26 16.81 32.51 -5.05
CA ILE A 26 16.64 33.35 -3.85
C ILE A 26 17.39 32.63 -2.73
N VAL A 27 18.48 33.24 -2.25
CA VAL A 27 19.31 32.72 -1.15
C VAL A 27 18.52 32.79 0.15
N GLN A 28 17.94 31.67 0.55
CA GLN A 28 17.37 31.48 1.88
C GLN A 28 18.41 30.77 2.73
N ALA A 29 18.72 31.30 3.92
CA ALA A 29 19.73 30.73 4.82
C ALA A 29 19.49 29.23 5.02
N GLN A 30 20.38 28.43 4.42
CA GLN A 30 20.25 26.99 4.28
C GLN A 30 20.58 26.35 5.63
N LEU A 31 19.61 25.65 6.22
CA LEU A 31 19.90 24.71 7.30
C LEU A 31 20.91 23.67 6.78
N PRO A 32 21.76 23.08 7.65
CA PRO A 32 22.76 22.14 7.16
C PRO A 32 22.07 21.02 6.36
N ALA A 33 22.59 20.76 5.16
CA ALA A 33 22.20 19.61 4.37
C ALA A 33 22.38 18.34 5.23
N LEU A 34 21.52 17.35 5.00
CA LEU A 34 21.61 16.08 5.70
C LEU A 34 22.88 15.36 5.21
N GLU A 35 23.84 15.15 6.11
CA GLU A 35 25.04 14.38 5.80
C GLU A 35 24.68 12.89 5.72
N LEU A 36 24.70 12.32 4.51
CA LEU A 36 24.64 10.88 4.29
C LEU A 36 26.06 10.31 4.13
N ARG A 37 26.30 9.15 4.73
CA ARG A 37 27.59 8.44 4.79
C ARG A 37 27.48 7.07 4.13
N PRO A 38 28.60 6.50 3.66
CA PRO A 38 28.62 5.17 3.10
C PRO A 38 28.08 4.13 4.09
N GLY A 39 27.16 3.29 3.63
CA GLY A 39 26.51 2.25 4.41
C GLY A 39 25.36 2.72 5.30
N ASP A 40 24.94 3.99 5.23
CA ASP A 40 23.84 4.49 6.06
C ASP A 40 22.53 3.74 5.79
N HIS A 41 21.84 3.38 6.88
CA HIS A 41 20.46 2.92 6.87
C HIS A 41 19.50 4.11 7.03
N VAL A 42 18.85 4.50 5.93
CA VAL A 42 17.88 5.60 5.87
C VAL A 42 16.46 5.06 6.05
N CYS A 43 15.85 5.39 7.19
CA CYS A 43 14.49 5.01 7.53
C CYS A 43 13.52 6.17 7.33
N LEU A 44 12.40 5.91 6.65
CA LEU A 44 11.32 6.89 6.47
C LEU A 44 10.20 6.59 7.46
N ILE A 45 9.74 7.58 8.22
CA ILE A 45 8.56 7.46 9.09
C ILE A 45 7.57 8.58 8.81
N GLY A 46 6.28 8.32 8.97
CA GLY A 46 5.24 9.32 8.81
C GLY A 46 4.09 8.88 7.92
N ASN A 47 3.43 9.86 7.32
CA ASN A 47 2.11 9.76 6.69
C ASN A 47 2.12 9.21 5.25
N ALA A 48 0.97 9.29 4.56
CA ALA A 48 0.78 8.68 3.24
C ALA A 48 1.72 9.23 2.15
N LEU A 49 2.21 10.49 2.26
CA LEU A 49 3.17 11.04 1.30
C LEU A 49 4.44 10.19 1.25
N GLY A 50 4.96 9.80 2.42
CA GLY A 50 6.14 8.96 2.56
C GLY A 50 5.86 7.50 2.22
N GLU A 51 4.72 6.95 2.65
CA GLU A 51 4.35 5.56 2.37
C GLU A 51 4.30 5.27 0.88
N ARG A 52 3.66 6.16 0.11
CA ARG A 52 3.46 5.97 -1.32
C ARG A 52 4.76 5.92 -2.12
N MET A 53 5.88 6.47 -1.62
CA MET A 53 7.18 6.41 -2.31
C MET A 53 7.76 4.99 -2.46
N GLN A 54 7.26 3.99 -1.74
CA GLN A 54 7.66 2.59 -1.98
C GLN A 54 6.92 1.95 -3.18
N HIS A 55 5.81 2.56 -3.60
CA HIS A 55 5.07 2.20 -4.81
C HIS A 55 5.45 3.13 -5.98
N GLU A 56 5.91 4.33 -5.64
CA GLU A 56 6.38 5.38 -6.54
C GLU A 56 7.88 5.60 -6.32
N ASN A 57 8.66 4.70 -6.91
CA ASN A 57 10.08 4.46 -6.63
C ASN A 57 11.06 5.56 -7.09
N GLN A 58 10.57 6.69 -7.59
CA GLN A 58 11.41 7.71 -8.25
C GLN A 58 12.38 8.40 -7.28
N PHE A 59 11.99 8.61 -6.01
CA PHE A 59 12.86 9.24 -5.00
C PHE A 59 14.10 8.41 -4.73
N GLU A 60 13.93 7.14 -4.36
CA GLU A 60 15.03 6.25 -4.00
C GLU A 60 15.91 5.96 -5.22
N THR A 61 15.31 5.74 -6.39
CA THR A 61 16.05 5.54 -7.63
C THR A 61 16.95 6.73 -7.95
N LEU A 62 16.43 7.96 -7.82
CA LEU A 62 17.23 9.16 -8.05
C LEU A 62 18.33 9.30 -7.00
N LEU A 63 18.05 9.00 -5.73
CA LEU A 63 19.04 9.06 -4.65
C LEU A 63 20.23 8.14 -4.93
N HIS A 64 19.98 6.89 -5.33
CA HIS A 64 21.04 5.96 -5.73
C HIS A 64 21.78 6.40 -6.99
N ALA A 65 21.07 6.95 -7.98
CA ALA A 65 21.69 7.43 -9.22
C ALA A 65 22.66 8.60 -8.99
N VAL A 66 22.39 9.47 -8.02
CA VAL A 66 23.24 10.66 -7.74
C VAL A 66 24.29 10.40 -6.66
N ARG A 67 24.08 9.39 -5.81
CA ARG A 67 25.02 8.95 -4.77
C ARG A 67 25.26 7.43 -4.84
N PRO A 68 25.79 6.91 -5.95
CA PRO A 68 26.13 5.49 -6.07
C PRO A 68 27.31 5.10 -5.16
N ASP A 69 28.05 6.08 -4.63
CA ASP A 69 29.18 5.91 -3.74
C ASP A 69 28.80 5.54 -2.29
N LEU A 70 27.51 5.60 -1.96
CA LEU A 70 27.05 5.53 -0.58
C LEU A 70 26.49 4.17 -0.15
N ASP A 71 26.18 3.26 -1.07
CA ASP A 71 25.59 1.93 -0.74
C ASP A 71 24.47 2.01 0.32
N LEU A 72 23.54 2.95 0.13
CA LEU A 72 22.51 3.26 1.11
C LEU A 72 21.49 2.13 1.25
N THR A 73 21.07 1.83 2.48
CA THR A 73 19.94 0.94 2.75
C THR A 73 18.70 1.77 3.04
N ILE A 74 17.68 1.70 2.19
CA ILE A 74 16.43 2.48 2.38
C ILE A 74 15.32 1.59 2.93
N ARG A 75 14.69 2.01 4.04
CA ARG A 75 13.58 1.32 4.70
C ARG A 75 12.39 2.25 4.91
N ASN A 76 11.30 1.97 4.21
CA ASN A 76 10.06 2.73 4.35
C ASN A 76 9.20 2.16 5.48
N LEU A 77 9.06 2.92 6.57
CA LEU A 77 8.25 2.59 7.75
C LEU A 77 7.05 3.55 7.90
N CYS A 78 6.72 4.30 6.84
CA CYS A 78 5.56 5.18 6.82
C CYS A 78 4.25 4.37 6.78
N ALA A 79 3.20 4.94 7.36
CA ALA A 79 1.85 4.44 7.27
C ALA A 79 0.85 5.62 7.18
N PRO A 80 -0.19 5.54 6.33
CA PRO A 80 -1.23 6.56 6.30
C PRO A 80 -1.83 6.78 7.68
N GLY A 81 -2.14 8.03 7.98
CA GLY A 81 -2.68 8.51 9.24
C GLY A 81 -1.68 8.67 10.38
N ASP A 82 -0.40 8.38 10.16
CA ASP A 82 0.62 8.63 11.17
C ASP A 82 0.75 10.14 11.46
N GLU A 83 0.73 10.44 12.75
CA GLU A 83 0.98 11.75 13.36
C GLU A 83 2.15 11.57 14.36
N PRO A 84 2.91 12.61 14.75
CA PRO A 84 4.07 12.47 15.63
C PRO A 84 3.78 11.69 16.91
N LYS A 85 2.60 11.92 17.49
CA LYS A 85 2.15 11.30 18.75
C LYS A 85 1.27 10.05 18.56
N ILE A 86 0.60 9.90 17.41
CA ILE A 86 -0.39 8.85 17.18
C ILE A 86 -0.01 8.07 15.93
N ARG A 87 0.41 6.82 16.13
CA ARG A 87 0.70 5.86 15.06
C ARG A 87 -0.04 4.56 15.37
N LEU A 88 -1.30 4.50 14.96
CA LEU A 88 -2.16 3.37 15.27
C LEU A 88 -1.70 2.12 14.50
N ARG A 89 -1.66 0.99 15.18
CA ARG A 89 -1.31 -0.31 14.63
C ARG A 89 -2.18 -1.37 15.29
N SER A 90 -2.34 -2.51 14.61
CA SER A 90 -2.94 -3.70 15.18
C SER A 90 -2.18 -4.19 16.42
N LEU A 91 -2.84 -5.01 17.24
CA LEU A 91 -2.27 -5.55 18.48
C LEU A 91 -0.89 -6.19 18.25
N ASP A 92 0.06 -5.83 19.12
CA ASP A 92 1.42 -6.38 19.19
C ASP A 92 2.29 -6.17 17.92
N PHE A 93 1.92 -5.28 17.00
CA PHE A 93 2.66 -4.98 15.76
C PHE A 93 4.14 -4.55 15.99
N GLY A 94 4.47 -4.14 17.20
CA GLY A 94 5.76 -3.54 17.55
C GLY A 94 5.69 -2.02 17.56
N SER A 95 6.51 -1.43 18.41
CA SER A 95 6.68 0.01 18.57
C SER A 95 7.53 0.60 17.43
N PRO A 96 7.41 1.91 17.17
CA PRO A 96 8.28 2.58 16.20
C PRO A 96 9.77 2.39 16.47
N ASP A 97 10.19 2.35 17.74
CA ASP A 97 11.59 2.14 18.11
C ASP A 97 12.08 0.73 17.80
N GLU A 98 11.25 -0.30 17.99
CA GLU A 98 11.60 -1.68 17.62
C GLU A 98 11.80 -1.81 16.11
N HIS A 99 10.96 -1.17 15.30
CA HIS A 99 11.10 -1.19 13.84
C HIS A 99 12.31 -0.39 13.34
N LEU A 100 12.61 0.76 13.97
CA LEU A 100 13.82 1.53 13.67
C LEU A 100 15.09 0.78 14.08
N THR A 101 15.06 0.08 15.22
CA THR A 101 16.17 -0.78 15.69
C THR A 101 16.37 -1.96 14.76
N HIS A 102 15.30 -2.67 14.37
CA HIS A 102 15.37 -3.75 13.38
C HIS A 102 15.98 -3.29 12.06
N SER A 103 15.66 -2.07 11.66
CA SER A 103 16.17 -1.47 10.41
C SER A 103 17.58 -0.87 10.55
N GLY A 104 18.17 -0.86 11.75
CA GLY A 104 19.49 -0.31 12.02
C GLY A 104 19.62 1.19 11.74
N ALA A 105 18.57 1.99 11.99
CA ALA A 105 18.48 3.36 11.48
C ALA A 105 19.66 4.28 11.87
N ASP A 106 20.41 4.73 10.86
CA ASP A 106 21.43 5.80 10.96
C ASP A 106 20.84 7.18 10.69
N VAL A 107 19.82 7.21 9.83
CA VAL A 107 19.16 8.41 9.34
C VAL A 107 17.65 8.20 9.40
N VAL A 108 16.91 9.18 9.92
CA VAL A 108 15.44 9.14 9.98
C VAL A 108 14.85 10.34 9.24
N LEU A 109 14.11 10.07 8.17
CA LEU A 109 13.32 11.05 7.42
C LEU A 109 11.88 11.06 7.96
N MET A 110 11.40 12.22 8.40
CA MET A 110 10.13 12.35 9.10
C MET A 110 9.09 13.13 8.29
N PHE A 111 8.03 12.45 7.83
CA PHE A 111 6.94 12.98 7.01
C PHE A 111 5.68 13.24 7.86
N PHE A 112 5.56 14.45 8.41
CA PHE A 112 4.40 14.86 9.23
C PHE A 112 3.85 16.21 8.78
N GLY A 113 2.69 16.59 9.30
CA GLY A 113 2.09 17.91 9.10
C GLY A 113 0.84 17.92 8.23
N TYR A 114 0.65 16.93 7.34
CA TYR A 114 -0.53 16.87 6.48
C TYR A 114 -1.80 16.66 7.34
N ASN A 115 -1.82 15.59 8.13
CA ASN A 115 -2.92 15.25 9.04
C ASN A 115 -3.20 16.37 10.06
N GLU A 116 -2.14 16.96 10.60
CA GLU A 116 -2.20 18.01 11.60
C GLU A 116 -2.69 19.34 11.03
N SER A 117 -2.51 19.59 9.73
CA SER A 117 -3.03 20.79 9.07
C SER A 117 -4.56 20.90 9.17
N PHE A 118 -5.27 19.76 9.22
CA PHE A 118 -6.73 19.73 9.40
C PHE A 118 -7.19 20.13 10.80
N ARG A 119 -6.27 20.15 11.79
CA ARG A 119 -6.53 20.69 13.13
C ARG A 119 -6.62 22.24 13.11
N LEU A 120 -6.18 22.91 12.04
CA LEU A 120 -6.29 24.37 11.84
C LEU A 120 -7.61 24.80 11.19
N ARG A 121 -8.70 24.08 11.47
CA ARG A 121 -10.05 24.44 11.02
C ARG A 121 -10.58 25.70 11.70
N GLU A 122 -11.59 26.31 11.09
CA GLU A 122 -12.25 27.51 11.62
C GLU A 122 -12.85 27.24 13.01
N GLY A 123 -12.85 28.26 13.88
CA GLY A 123 -13.40 28.18 15.24
C GLY A 123 -12.46 27.56 16.29
N LEU A 124 -11.28 27.07 15.91
CA LEU A 124 -10.27 26.57 16.86
C LEU A 124 -9.18 27.61 17.14
N ASP A 125 -8.57 27.53 18.33
CA ASP A 125 -7.40 28.34 18.68
C ASP A 125 -6.17 27.84 17.91
N HIS A 126 -5.89 28.47 16.77
CA HIS A 126 -4.74 28.12 15.92
C HIS A 126 -3.40 28.26 16.66
N LYS A 127 -3.28 29.15 17.65
CA LYS A 127 -2.04 29.28 18.44
C LYS A 127 -1.84 28.06 19.32
N LYS A 128 -2.90 27.60 19.98
CA LYS A 128 -2.88 26.35 20.76
C LYS A 128 -2.54 25.15 19.87
N VAL A 129 -3.20 25.02 18.72
CA VAL A 129 -2.96 23.90 17.79
C VAL A 129 -1.51 23.86 17.33
N LEU A 130 -0.96 25.00 16.88
CA LEU A 130 0.44 25.07 16.44
C LEU A 130 1.42 24.78 17.58
N ARG A 131 1.17 25.30 18.79
CA ARG A 131 1.99 25.02 19.97
C ARG A 131 1.99 23.54 20.31
N ASP A 132 0.82 22.92 20.37
CA ASP A 132 0.69 21.51 20.73
C ASP A 132 1.39 20.63 19.67
N PHE A 133 1.19 20.90 18.37
CA PHE A 133 1.91 20.22 17.29
C PHE A 133 3.44 20.41 17.37
N THR A 134 3.91 21.64 17.65
CA THR A 134 5.36 21.87 17.79
C THR A 134 5.95 21.13 18.98
N ASN A 135 5.20 20.97 20.07
CA ASN A 135 5.63 20.18 21.22
C ASN A 135 5.68 18.69 20.88
N GLU A 136 4.66 18.16 20.17
CA GLU A 136 4.63 16.77 19.71
C GLU A 136 5.84 16.43 18.83
N LEU A 137 6.19 17.31 17.88
CA LEU A 137 7.40 17.14 17.06
C LEU A 137 8.70 17.28 17.86
N ASP A 138 8.75 18.25 18.76
CA ASP A 138 9.93 18.51 19.60
C ASP A 138 10.24 17.32 20.50
N GLU A 139 9.21 16.71 21.11
CA GLU A 139 9.30 15.48 21.90
C GLU A 139 9.75 14.30 21.04
N LEU A 140 9.14 14.09 19.87
CA LEU A 140 9.53 13.01 18.96
C LEU A 140 10.99 13.12 18.53
N ILE A 141 11.42 14.29 18.05
CA ILE A 141 12.81 14.51 17.63
C ILE A 141 13.75 14.30 18.81
N SER A 142 13.44 14.85 19.98
CA SER A 142 14.26 14.68 21.18
C SER A 142 14.42 13.22 21.56
N HIS A 143 13.34 12.45 21.49
CA HIS A 143 13.34 11.02 21.78
C HIS A 143 14.17 10.24 20.75
N THR A 144 13.97 10.48 19.46
CA THR A 144 14.73 9.83 18.39
C THR A 144 16.22 10.15 18.47
N GLN A 145 16.60 11.41 18.77
CA GLN A 145 18.00 11.80 18.97
C GLN A 145 18.67 11.14 20.18
N SER A 146 17.91 10.65 21.16
CA SER A 146 18.46 9.92 22.31
C SER A 146 18.57 8.41 22.09
N GLN A 147 18.03 7.88 21.00
CA GLN A 147 18.12 6.46 20.68
C GLN A 147 19.43 6.10 19.97
N VAL A 148 19.76 4.81 19.95
CA VAL A 148 20.93 4.22 19.28
C VAL A 148 20.45 2.98 18.52
N TYR A 149 19.76 3.20 17.40
CA TYR A 149 19.08 2.11 16.67
C TYR A 149 20.03 1.18 15.92
N ASN A 150 21.15 1.71 15.41
CA ASN A 150 22.22 0.93 14.77
C ASN A 150 23.17 0.25 15.78
N GLY A 151 23.00 0.48 17.09
CA GLY A 151 23.89 -0.03 18.14
C GLY A 151 25.17 0.77 18.37
N GLU A 152 25.44 1.82 17.59
CA GLU A 152 26.71 2.57 17.63
C GLU A 152 26.56 4.08 17.84
N SER A 153 25.61 4.74 17.18
CA SER A 153 25.46 6.19 17.20
C SER A 153 24.00 6.65 17.19
N ASN A 154 23.79 7.90 17.60
CA ASN A 154 22.48 8.52 17.54
C ASN A 154 22.10 8.85 16.08
N PRO A 155 20.83 8.69 15.69
CA PRO A 155 20.41 8.90 14.31
C PRO A 155 20.46 10.38 13.91
N ARG A 156 20.83 10.63 12.65
CA ARG A 156 20.65 11.93 11.99
C ARG A 156 19.21 12.07 11.52
N ILE A 157 18.63 13.27 11.60
CA ILE A 157 17.21 13.48 11.32
C ILE A 157 17.02 14.56 10.27
N ALA A 158 16.07 14.33 9.36
CA ALA A 158 15.49 15.36 8.51
C ALA A 158 13.97 15.42 8.68
N LEU A 159 13.46 16.60 9.02
CA LEU A 159 12.03 16.89 8.95
C LEU A 159 11.65 17.24 7.50
N ILE A 160 10.67 16.54 6.95
CA ILE A 160 10.17 16.76 5.61
C ILE A 160 8.78 17.39 5.71
N SER A 161 8.62 18.61 5.22
CA SER A 161 7.31 19.28 5.26
C SER A 161 6.29 18.55 4.38
N PRO A 162 4.98 18.76 4.59
CA PRO A 162 3.97 18.42 3.59
C PRO A 162 4.25 19.11 2.25
N ILE A 163 3.72 18.55 1.17
CA ILE A 163 3.60 19.27 -0.10
C ILE A 163 2.52 20.35 -0.01
N ALA A 164 2.50 21.26 -0.99
CA ALA A 164 1.35 22.12 -1.21
C ALA A 164 0.14 21.30 -1.67
N PHE A 165 -1.05 21.82 -1.40
CA PHE A 165 -2.28 21.33 -1.97
C PHE A 165 -2.42 21.91 -3.39
N GLU A 166 -2.54 21.05 -4.40
CA GLU A 166 -2.66 21.46 -5.80
C GLU A 166 -4.09 21.94 -6.10
N GLN A 167 -4.23 23.04 -6.85
CA GLN A 167 -5.52 23.45 -7.37
C GLN A 167 -5.91 22.55 -8.54
N THR A 168 -6.69 21.52 -8.24
CA THR A 168 -7.21 20.60 -9.28
C THR A 168 -8.21 21.32 -10.19
N ARG A 169 -8.43 20.74 -11.38
CA ARG A 169 -9.45 21.20 -12.33
C ARG A 169 -10.84 20.62 -12.05
N ASP A 170 -10.97 19.78 -11.03
CA ASP A 170 -12.22 19.14 -10.67
C ASP A 170 -13.00 20.02 -9.68
N PRO A 171 -14.17 20.57 -10.06
CA PRO A 171 -14.96 21.40 -9.17
C PRO A 171 -15.56 20.65 -7.97
N ASN A 172 -15.49 19.31 -7.95
CA ASN A 172 -15.94 18.49 -6.83
C ASN A 172 -14.92 18.43 -5.68
N LEU A 173 -13.68 18.86 -5.92
CA LEU A 173 -12.59 18.80 -4.95
C LEU A 173 -12.38 20.13 -4.20
N PRO A 174 -11.75 20.11 -3.01
CA PRO A 174 -11.50 21.32 -2.23
C PRO A 174 -10.60 22.33 -2.97
N PRO A 175 -10.85 23.64 -2.81
CA PRO A 175 -9.96 24.67 -3.35
C PRO A 175 -8.63 24.71 -2.57
N ALA A 176 -7.54 24.90 -3.31
CA ALA A 176 -6.17 24.86 -2.79
C ALA A 176 -5.89 25.96 -1.78
N ASP A 177 -6.36 27.20 -2.01
CA ASP A 177 -6.04 28.37 -1.18
C ASP A 177 -6.31 28.13 0.31
N SER A 178 -7.48 27.57 0.63
CA SER A 178 -7.87 27.31 2.01
C SER A 178 -6.97 26.27 2.69
N ARG A 179 -6.52 25.26 1.93
CA ARG A 179 -5.64 24.19 2.42
C ARG A 179 -4.21 24.68 2.56
N ASN A 180 -3.71 25.42 1.56
CA ASN A 180 -2.37 25.99 1.54
C ASN A 180 -2.11 27.00 2.65
N GLN A 181 -3.13 27.74 3.10
CA GLN A 181 -3.01 28.59 4.28
C GLN A 181 -2.69 27.80 5.56
N ALA A 182 -3.29 26.61 5.73
CA ALA A 182 -3.02 25.75 6.88
C ALA A 182 -1.65 25.05 6.73
N LEU A 183 -1.38 24.46 5.56
CA LEU A 183 -0.13 23.76 5.28
C LEU A 183 1.09 24.68 5.39
N SER A 184 1.00 25.93 4.91
CA SER A 184 2.07 26.94 5.09
C SER A 184 2.37 27.24 6.57
N LYS A 185 1.35 27.29 7.44
CA LYS A 185 1.55 27.50 8.89
C LYS A 185 2.24 26.29 9.52
N ILE A 186 1.84 25.08 9.14
CA ILE A 186 2.45 23.83 9.57
C ILE A 186 3.92 23.74 9.13
N ALA A 187 4.22 23.95 7.85
CA ALA A 187 5.59 23.90 7.32
C ALA A 187 6.53 24.89 8.04
N ARG A 188 6.05 26.11 8.32
CA ARG A 188 6.80 27.10 9.12
C ARG A 188 7.04 26.64 10.56
N ALA A 189 6.04 26.02 11.19
CA ALA A 189 6.16 25.47 12.54
C ALA A 189 7.18 24.32 12.59
N MET A 190 7.16 23.42 11.59
CA MET A 190 8.14 22.35 11.44
C MET A 190 9.56 22.89 11.28
N ASN A 191 9.76 23.89 10.43
CA ASN A 191 11.05 24.55 10.24
C ASN A 191 11.57 25.17 11.56
N ALA A 192 10.68 25.79 12.34
CA ALA A 192 11.05 26.35 13.64
C ALA A 192 11.53 25.27 14.63
N VAL A 193 10.86 24.11 14.68
CA VAL A 193 11.30 22.97 15.50
C VAL A 193 12.62 22.40 14.99
N ALA A 194 12.79 22.25 13.67
CA ALA A 194 14.03 21.76 13.07
C ALA A 194 15.23 22.65 13.47
N LYS A 195 15.07 23.97 13.35
CA LYS A 195 16.05 24.96 13.80
C LYS A 195 16.37 24.85 15.28
N LYS A 196 15.35 24.70 16.13
CA LYS A 196 15.50 24.55 17.58
C LYS A 196 16.32 23.29 17.93
N ARG A 197 16.11 22.19 17.21
CA ARG A 197 16.75 20.88 17.47
C ARG A 197 18.03 20.63 16.67
N GLY A 198 18.41 21.54 15.78
CA GLY A 198 19.60 21.40 14.93
C GLY A 198 19.51 20.23 13.95
N VAL A 199 18.31 19.89 13.48
CA VAL A 199 18.07 18.82 12.49
C VAL A 199 17.81 19.41 11.11
N ALA A 200 18.01 18.62 10.05
CA ALA A 200 17.75 19.08 8.68
C ALA A 200 16.25 19.33 8.45
N PHE A 201 15.91 20.23 7.53
CA PHE A 201 14.54 20.52 7.13
C PHE A 201 14.43 20.65 5.62
N VAL A 202 13.52 19.89 5.02
CA VAL A 202 13.20 19.96 3.59
C VAL A 202 11.83 20.61 3.43
N ASP A 203 11.82 21.80 2.82
CA ASP A 203 10.60 22.56 2.52
C ASP A 203 9.98 22.11 1.19
N LEU A 204 9.25 21.00 1.23
CA LEU A 204 8.47 20.54 0.09
C LEU A 204 7.30 21.46 -0.23
N PHE A 205 6.69 22.10 0.78
CA PHE A 205 5.51 22.94 0.60
C PHE A 205 5.78 24.06 -0.39
N THR A 206 6.79 24.89 -0.10
CA THR A 206 7.11 26.05 -0.94
C THR A 206 7.51 25.63 -2.35
N ARG A 207 8.29 24.54 -2.48
CA ARG A 207 8.82 24.07 -3.77
C ARG A 207 7.75 23.45 -4.66
N THR A 208 6.85 22.65 -4.08
CA THR A 208 5.74 22.06 -4.81
C THR A 208 4.67 23.09 -5.16
N GLN A 209 4.41 24.08 -4.29
CA GLN A 209 3.52 25.20 -4.63
C GLN A 209 3.98 25.92 -5.90
N GLN A 210 5.26 26.29 -5.96
CA GLN A 210 5.84 26.93 -7.14
C GLN A 210 5.72 26.05 -8.39
N ALA A 211 5.96 24.73 -8.25
CA ALA A 211 5.86 23.81 -9.38
C ALA A 211 4.43 23.64 -9.88
N PHE A 212 3.44 23.59 -8.99
CA PHE A 212 2.03 23.47 -9.33
C PHE A 212 1.50 24.74 -10.00
N ASP A 213 1.84 25.91 -9.47
CA ASP A 213 1.39 27.21 -10.01
C ASP A 213 1.90 27.47 -11.44
N LEU A 214 3.06 26.90 -11.80
CA LEU A 214 3.70 27.09 -13.11
C LEU A 214 3.30 26.03 -14.14
N SER A 215 2.65 24.93 -13.74
CA SER A 215 2.41 23.80 -14.62
C SER A 215 0.99 23.76 -15.17
N PRO A 216 0.80 23.41 -16.46
CA PRO A 216 -0.50 23.09 -17.00
C PRO A 216 -0.93 21.63 -16.73
N PHE A 217 -0.09 20.82 -16.08
CA PHE A 217 -0.40 19.42 -15.76
C PHE A 217 -0.88 19.28 -14.32
N GLN A 218 -1.73 18.29 -14.06
CA GLN A 218 -2.15 17.94 -12.71
C GLN A 218 -1.23 16.84 -12.16
N TYR A 219 -0.60 17.10 -11.02
CA TYR A 219 0.35 16.19 -10.37
C TYR A 219 -0.24 15.40 -9.20
N THR A 220 -1.45 15.72 -8.78
CA THR A 220 -2.17 15.05 -7.71
C THR A 220 -3.39 14.30 -8.23
N LEU A 221 -3.80 13.28 -7.48
CA LEU A 221 -5.07 12.56 -7.68
C LEU A 221 -6.26 13.40 -7.20
N ASP A 222 -6.06 14.19 -6.14
CA ASP A 222 -7.16 14.81 -5.39
C ASP A 222 -6.77 16.15 -4.71
N GLY A 223 -5.65 16.75 -5.12
CA GLY A 223 -5.07 17.95 -4.53
C GLY A 223 -4.07 17.69 -3.41
N GLY A 224 -4.20 16.59 -2.66
CA GLY A 224 -3.34 16.26 -1.52
C GLY A 224 -2.41 15.06 -1.73
N HIS A 225 -2.82 14.11 -2.57
CA HIS A 225 -2.05 12.89 -2.86
C HIS A 225 -1.49 12.93 -4.28
N LEU A 226 -0.18 12.75 -4.43
CA LEU A 226 0.48 12.77 -5.74
C LEU A 226 0.08 11.56 -6.59
N ASN A 227 0.00 11.77 -7.91
CA ASN A 227 0.03 10.71 -8.91
C ASN A 227 1.48 10.40 -9.32
N SER A 228 1.70 9.44 -10.23
CA SER A 228 3.05 9.02 -10.63
C SER A 228 3.89 10.14 -11.25
N SER A 229 3.26 11.04 -12.02
CA SER A 229 3.95 12.24 -12.54
C SER A 229 4.32 13.21 -11.41
N GLY A 230 3.48 13.31 -10.38
CA GLY A 230 3.76 14.09 -9.17
C GLY A 230 4.93 13.56 -8.36
N TYR A 231 5.07 12.24 -8.22
CA TYR A 231 6.26 11.64 -7.60
C TYR A 231 7.53 11.82 -8.43
N GLY A 232 7.41 11.78 -9.77
CA GLY A 232 8.50 12.16 -10.67
C GLY A 232 8.95 13.63 -10.51
N LEU A 233 8.02 14.54 -10.24
CA LEU A 233 8.32 15.94 -9.90
C LEU A 233 8.92 16.07 -8.48
N LEU A 234 8.42 15.31 -7.52
CA LEU A 234 8.84 15.38 -6.12
C LEU A 234 10.27 14.89 -5.92
N ALA A 235 10.68 13.81 -6.59
CA ALA A 235 11.98 13.17 -6.41
C ALA A 235 13.17 14.16 -6.46
N PRO A 236 13.36 14.98 -7.51
CA PRO A 236 14.47 15.94 -7.54
C PRO A 236 14.35 17.06 -6.51
N ILE A 237 13.13 17.47 -6.13
CA ILE A 237 12.91 18.48 -5.08
C ILE A 237 13.36 17.93 -3.72
N LEU A 238 12.99 16.68 -3.41
CA LEU A 238 13.33 16.03 -2.15
C LEU A 238 14.84 15.72 -2.07
N VAL A 239 15.42 15.12 -3.12
CA VAL A 239 16.87 14.83 -3.16
C VAL A 239 17.69 16.12 -3.04
N GLY A 240 17.33 17.19 -3.76
CA GLY A 240 18.02 18.47 -3.66
C GLY A 240 17.83 19.15 -2.30
N GLY A 241 16.67 18.97 -1.68
CA GLY A 241 16.41 19.42 -0.32
C GLY A 241 17.27 18.71 0.73
N LEU A 242 17.54 17.41 0.54
CA LEU A 242 18.35 16.60 1.45
C LEU A 242 19.86 16.85 1.26
N LEU A 243 20.34 16.82 0.01
CA LEU A 243 21.77 16.83 -0.31
C LEU A 243 22.33 18.21 -0.66
N GLY A 244 21.46 19.19 -0.95
CA GLY A 244 21.86 20.44 -1.59
C GLY A 244 21.93 20.31 -3.11
N ASP A 245 22.71 21.17 -3.75
CA ASP A 245 22.87 21.15 -5.21
C ASP A 245 23.55 19.85 -5.65
N PHE A 246 22.97 19.19 -6.66
CA PHE A 246 23.49 17.95 -7.24
C PHE A 246 23.38 17.99 -8.77
N GLU A 247 24.26 17.27 -9.44
CA GLU A 247 24.16 17.09 -10.89
C GLU A 247 23.06 16.07 -11.20
N ARG A 248 22.00 16.52 -11.86
CA ARG A 248 20.90 15.65 -12.22
C ARG A 248 21.30 14.78 -13.43
N PRO A 249 21.13 13.45 -13.37
CA PRO A 249 21.31 12.59 -14.53
C PRO A 249 20.33 12.98 -15.64
N ASN A 250 20.79 12.96 -16.90
CA ASN A 250 19.94 13.24 -18.05
C ASN A 250 18.77 12.26 -18.14
N GLU A 251 19.03 10.98 -17.86
CA GLU A 251 18.05 9.91 -17.78
C GLU A 251 18.38 9.00 -16.59
N VAL A 252 17.35 8.46 -15.94
CA VAL A 252 17.50 7.49 -14.87
C VAL A 252 17.48 6.09 -15.48
N ASN A 253 18.42 5.24 -15.09
CA ASN A 253 18.52 3.88 -15.59
C ASN A 253 17.21 3.10 -15.28
N PRO A 254 16.47 2.60 -16.29
CA PRO A 254 15.24 1.85 -16.06
C PRO A 254 15.47 0.56 -15.27
N ASP A 255 16.64 -0.06 -15.40
CA ASP A 255 16.99 -1.26 -14.63
C ASP A 255 17.19 -0.94 -13.14
N LEU A 256 17.70 0.26 -12.83
CA LEU A 256 17.80 0.73 -11.45
C LEU A 256 16.40 0.97 -10.85
N LEU A 257 15.50 1.59 -11.61
CA LEU A 257 14.11 1.80 -11.19
C LEU A 257 13.41 0.46 -10.91
N ALA A 258 13.59 -0.52 -11.80
CA ALA A 258 13.04 -1.86 -11.63
C ALA A 258 13.64 -2.59 -10.41
N ALA A 259 14.94 -2.47 -10.18
CA ALA A 259 15.60 -3.06 -9.01
C ALA A 259 15.11 -2.45 -7.69
N VAL A 260 14.94 -1.13 -7.64
CA VAL A 260 14.36 -0.43 -6.48
C VAL A 260 12.91 -0.87 -6.25
N ALA A 261 12.11 -0.99 -7.31
CA ALA A 261 10.74 -1.46 -7.22
C ALA A 261 10.64 -2.90 -6.66
N ASP A 262 11.49 -3.81 -7.15
CA ASP A 262 11.56 -5.18 -6.63
C ASP A 262 11.97 -5.21 -5.14
N LYS A 263 12.98 -4.43 -4.75
CA LYS A 263 13.40 -4.29 -3.36
C LYS A 263 12.25 -3.76 -2.49
N ASN A 264 11.59 -2.68 -2.92
CA ASN A 264 10.49 -2.06 -2.16
C ASN A 264 9.26 -2.97 -2.06
N PHE A 265 8.98 -3.79 -3.07
CA PHE A 265 7.94 -4.81 -3.00
C PHE A 265 8.18 -5.81 -1.85
N HIS A 266 9.42 -6.31 -1.73
CA HIS A 266 9.78 -7.26 -0.66
C HIS A 266 9.76 -6.60 0.72
N TRP A 267 10.33 -5.40 0.83
CA TRP A 267 10.32 -4.66 2.08
C TRP A 267 8.91 -4.29 2.54
N PHE A 268 8.05 -3.84 1.62
CA PHE A 268 6.67 -3.51 1.92
C PHE A 268 5.92 -4.73 2.48
N ASN A 269 6.05 -5.89 1.84
CA ASN A 269 5.40 -7.11 2.32
C ASN A 269 6.05 -7.68 3.60
N ARG A 270 7.29 -7.29 3.94
CA ARG A 270 7.86 -7.55 5.27
C ARG A 270 7.26 -6.63 6.33
N TYR A 271 7.18 -5.32 6.07
CA TYR A 271 6.76 -4.34 7.06
C TYR A 271 5.24 -4.32 7.26
N ARG A 272 4.49 -4.50 6.17
CA ARG A 272 3.02 -4.48 6.09
C ARG A 272 2.47 -5.84 5.70
N ALA A 273 3.06 -6.90 6.22
CA ALA A 273 2.62 -8.26 5.99
C ALA A 273 1.11 -8.43 6.23
N VAL A 274 0.47 -9.17 5.33
CA VAL A 274 -0.93 -9.53 5.47
C VAL A 274 -1.10 -10.63 6.51
N ASN A 275 -2.23 -10.62 7.20
CA ASN A 275 -2.54 -11.52 8.32
C ASN A 275 -1.69 -11.25 9.57
N GLY A 276 -1.40 -9.97 9.83
CA GLY A 276 -0.59 -9.50 10.97
C GLY A 276 -1.06 -9.96 12.36
N TYR A 277 -2.32 -10.28 12.57
CA TYR A 277 -2.85 -10.82 13.83
C TYR A 277 -2.41 -12.27 14.08
N SER A 278 -2.04 -13.00 13.03
CA SER A 278 -1.39 -14.31 13.09
C SER A 278 0.13 -14.21 13.28
N ILE A 279 0.74 -13.06 12.94
CA ILE A 279 2.16 -12.78 13.18
C ILE A 279 2.35 -12.24 14.59
N TYR A 280 1.66 -11.15 14.89
CA TYR A 280 1.85 -10.29 16.05
C TYR A 280 0.81 -10.55 17.13
N GLY A 281 -0.44 -10.81 16.76
CA GLY A 281 -1.56 -10.92 17.69
C GLY A 281 -1.80 -12.32 18.28
N LYS A 282 -3.00 -12.50 18.84
CA LYS A 282 -3.35 -13.72 19.58
C LYS A 282 -3.50 -14.96 18.70
N ARG A 283 -3.82 -14.82 17.41
CA ARG A 283 -3.85 -15.95 16.47
C ARG A 283 -2.45 -16.53 16.24
N GLY A 284 -1.40 -15.78 16.54
CA GLY A 284 -0.02 -16.27 16.48
C GLY A 284 0.30 -17.43 17.43
N SER A 285 -0.49 -17.64 18.50
CA SER A 285 -0.31 -18.77 19.41
C SER A 285 -0.98 -20.06 18.92
N ALA A 286 -1.72 -20.03 17.80
CA ALA A 286 -2.37 -21.21 17.25
C ALA A 286 -1.33 -22.21 16.72
N GLY A 287 -1.47 -23.46 17.15
CA GLY A 287 -0.58 -24.58 16.83
C GLY A 287 -0.83 -25.70 17.84
N SER A 288 -1.04 -26.92 17.37
CA SER A 288 -1.52 -28.03 18.23
C SER A 288 -0.55 -29.19 18.35
N ASP A 289 0.52 -29.24 17.56
CA ASP A 289 1.47 -30.36 17.54
C ASP A 289 2.70 -30.14 18.45
N GLY A 290 2.80 -28.97 19.08
CA GLY A 290 3.88 -28.60 19.99
C GLY A 290 5.23 -28.29 19.32
N THR A 291 5.32 -28.30 17.99
CA THR A 291 6.57 -28.03 17.26
C THR A 291 6.73 -26.57 16.85
N TYR A 292 5.66 -25.96 16.36
CA TYR A 292 5.58 -24.54 16.01
C TYR A 292 4.14 -24.03 16.14
N ASN A 293 3.99 -22.71 16.14
CA ASN A 293 2.71 -22.03 16.02
C ASN A 293 2.75 -21.07 14.82
N ASN A 294 1.62 -20.44 14.52
CA ASN A 294 1.50 -19.47 13.43
C ASN A 294 2.59 -18.39 13.49
N ARG A 295 2.88 -17.85 14.68
CA ARG A 295 3.93 -16.84 14.85
C ARG A 295 5.31 -17.38 14.49
N SER A 296 5.65 -18.60 14.90
CA SER A 296 6.93 -19.23 14.52
C SER A 296 7.09 -19.34 13.00
N VAL A 297 6.05 -19.80 12.30
CA VAL A 297 6.06 -19.97 10.84
C VAL A 297 6.15 -18.62 10.14
N MET A 298 5.28 -17.67 10.51
CA MET A 298 5.23 -16.38 9.83
C MET A 298 6.45 -15.51 10.14
N ASN A 299 7.03 -15.57 11.35
CA ASN A 299 8.29 -14.88 11.62
C ASN A 299 9.45 -15.45 10.80
N ARG A 300 9.48 -16.77 10.54
CA ARG A 300 10.45 -17.35 9.60
C ARG A 300 10.29 -16.75 8.20
N GLU A 301 9.07 -16.56 7.74
CA GLU A 301 8.81 -15.94 6.44
C GLU A 301 9.24 -14.46 6.42
N LEU A 302 9.07 -13.72 7.52
CA LEU A 302 9.61 -12.35 7.65
C LEU A 302 11.14 -12.32 7.63
N GLU A 303 11.81 -13.25 8.31
CA GLU A 303 13.29 -13.38 8.27
C GLU A 303 13.78 -13.68 6.84
N ILE A 304 13.06 -14.52 6.10
CA ILE A 304 13.33 -14.79 4.68
C ILE A 304 13.19 -13.50 3.87
N LEU A 305 12.13 -12.71 4.09
CA LEU A 305 11.93 -11.43 3.40
C LEU A 305 13.00 -10.39 3.76
N ASP A 306 13.50 -10.36 5.00
CA ASP A 306 14.64 -9.52 5.38
C ASP A 306 15.88 -9.88 4.53
N GLN A 307 16.20 -11.17 4.38
CA GLN A 307 17.32 -11.65 3.56
C GLN A 307 17.12 -11.38 2.07
N MET A 308 15.90 -11.61 1.55
CA MET A 308 15.54 -11.28 0.17
C MET A 308 15.68 -9.79 -0.12
N THR A 309 15.24 -8.93 0.81
CA THR A 309 15.38 -7.47 0.68
C THR A 309 16.86 -7.08 0.64
N ALA A 310 17.69 -7.64 1.53
CA ALA A 310 19.13 -7.38 1.56
C ALA A 310 19.85 -7.79 0.26
N ASN A 311 19.48 -8.93 -0.33
CA ASN A 311 20.02 -9.34 -1.64
C ASN A 311 19.67 -8.30 -2.74
N ARG A 312 18.50 -7.67 -2.63
CA ARG A 312 18.02 -6.66 -3.58
C ARG A 312 18.70 -5.31 -3.36
N ASP A 313 18.97 -4.92 -2.12
CA ASP A 313 19.80 -3.74 -1.83
C ASP A 313 21.18 -3.86 -2.51
N ALA A 314 21.85 -5.01 -2.38
CA ALA A 314 23.14 -5.26 -3.04
C ALA A 314 23.05 -5.14 -4.57
N ARG A 315 21.96 -5.60 -5.18
CA ARG A 315 21.72 -5.43 -6.62
C ARG A 315 21.49 -3.96 -7.01
N VAL A 316 20.72 -3.22 -6.20
CA VAL A 316 20.50 -1.78 -6.40
C VAL A 316 21.84 -1.03 -6.39
N TRP A 317 22.71 -1.33 -5.43
CA TRP A 317 24.04 -0.72 -5.33
C TRP A 317 24.92 -1.03 -6.54
N ALA A 318 24.98 -2.30 -6.96
CA ALA A 318 25.76 -2.69 -8.12
C ALA A 318 25.29 -2.01 -9.42
N ILE A 319 23.98 -1.96 -9.66
CA ILE A 319 23.41 -1.27 -10.83
C ILE A 319 23.67 0.24 -10.76
N ALA A 320 23.52 0.85 -9.58
CA ALA A 320 23.84 2.27 -9.37
C ALA A 320 25.32 2.57 -9.62
N GLY A 321 26.22 1.64 -9.24
CA GLY A 321 27.65 1.67 -9.52
C GLY A 321 28.04 1.46 -11.00
N GLY A 322 27.06 1.16 -11.87
CA GLY A 322 27.25 1.01 -13.31
C GLY A 322 27.39 -0.43 -13.79
N GLU A 323 27.16 -1.43 -12.95
CA GLU A 323 27.12 -2.83 -13.37
C GLU A 323 25.86 -3.13 -14.19
N ASN A 324 26.02 -3.94 -15.24
CA ASN A 324 24.91 -4.45 -16.03
C ASN A 324 24.59 -5.89 -15.60
N ILE A 325 23.48 -6.07 -14.87
CA ILE A 325 23.10 -7.36 -14.28
C ILE A 325 21.83 -7.86 -14.95
N SER A 326 21.97 -8.87 -15.80
CA SER A 326 20.85 -9.55 -16.46
C SER A 326 20.38 -10.83 -15.74
N GLU A 327 21.24 -11.40 -14.89
CA GLU A 327 20.92 -12.65 -14.20
C GLU A 327 19.75 -12.48 -13.22
N PRO A 328 18.92 -13.51 -12.99
CA PRO A 328 17.93 -13.50 -11.92
C PRO A 328 18.60 -13.31 -10.55
N ILE A 329 17.86 -12.75 -9.59
CA ILE A 329 18.38 -12.61 -8.23
C ILE A 329 18.54 -13.98 -7.56
N ASP A 330 19.63 -14.15 -6.82
CA ASP A 330 19.92 -15.38 -6.09
C ASP A 330 19.47 -15.28 -4.63
N ASP A 331 18.35 -15.92 -4.32
CA ASP A 331 17.82 -16.06 -2.96
C ASP A 331 18.12 -17.44 -2.35
N SER A 332 19.17 -18.14 -2.81
CA SER A 332 19.59 -19.44 -2.26
C SER A 332 20.21 -19.34 -0.85
N ASN A 333 20.64 -18.14 -0.45
CA ASN A 333 21.18 -17.86 0.89
C ASN A 333 20.09 -17.72 1.98
N THR A 334 18.81 -17.65 1.62
CA THR A 334 17.76 -17.42 2.61
C THR A 334 17.53 -18.66 3.49
N LEU A 335 16.97 -18.45 4.67
CA LEU A 335 16.56 -19.53 5.55
C LEU A 335 15.55 -20.47 4.86
N PRO A 336 15.52 -21.76 5.22
CA PRO A 336 14.48 -22.67 4.77
C PRO A 336 13.15 -22.35 5.46
N PHE A 337 12.04 -22.58 4.74
CA PHE A 337 10.69 -22.49 5.33
C PHE A 337 10.50 -23.52 6.45
N ILE A 338 9.70 -23.14 7.45
CA ILE A 338 9.09 -24.13 8.34
C ILE A 338 7.89 -24.70 7.59
N ILE A 339 7.88 -26.02 7.35
CA ILE A 339 6.76 -26.68 6.67
C ILE A 339 5.75 -27.16 7.71
N PRO A 340 4.54 -26.55 7.77
CA PRO A 340 3.52 -26.96 8.73
C PRO A 340 2.98 -28.35 8.41
N LYS A 341 2.72 -29.15 9.44
CA LYS A 341 1.99 -30.41 9.35
C LYS A 341 0.51 -30.10 9.38
N THR A 342 -0.23 -30.64 8.41
CA THR A 342 -1.69 -30.52 8.43
C THR A 342 -2.27 -31.17 9.69
N ASN A 343 -3.18 -30.45 10.34
CA ASN A 343 -3.98 -30.98 11.45
C ASN A 343 -5.34 -31.52 10.99
N VAL A 344 -5.62 -31.46 9.69
CA VAL A 344 -6.85 -31.94 9.06
C VAL A 344 -6.70 -33.42 8.70
N GLY A 345 -7.67 -34.27 9.10
CA GLY A 345 -7.67 -35.71 8.81
C GLY A 345 -6.73 -36.56 9.67
N GLY A 346 -5.92 -35.94 10.53
CA GLY A 346 -4.99 -36.65 11.40
C GLY A 346 -5.66 -37.35 12.61
N PRO A 347 -4.94 -38.23 13.32
CA PRO A 347 -5.45 -38.91 14.54
C PRO A 347 -5.93 -37.94 15.63
N ASP A 348 -5.35 -36.74 15.66
CA ASP A 348 -5.65 -35.69 16.63
C ASP A 348 -6.58 -34.59 16.14
N ASP A 349 -7.11 -34.72 14.92
CA ASP A 349 -8.04 -33.73 14.36
C ASP A 349 -9.32 -33.62 15.22
N PRO A 350 -9.59 -32.46 15.86
CA PRO A 350 -10.77 -32.27 16.68
C PRO A 350 -12.07 -32.28 15.87
N ASN A 351 -12.04 -31.95 14.57
CA ASN A 351 -13.19 -32.09 13.68
C ASN A 351 -13.45 -33.56 13.39
N ALA A 352 -12.42 -34.37 13.11
CA ALA A 352 -12.58 -35.81 12.94
C ALA A 352 -13.14 -36.47 14.21
N LYS A 353 -12.56 -36.17 15.38
CA LYS A 353 -13.03 -36.67 16.69
C LYS A 353 -14.48 -36.30 17.01
N ARG A 354 -14.97 -35.16 16.48
CA ARG A 354 -16.36 -34.69 16.62
C ARG A 354 -17.29 -35.20 15.51
N GLY A 355 -16.79 -35.96 14.53
CA GLY A 355 -17.55 -36.38 13.34
C GLY A 355 -17.92 -35.23 12.41
N LYS A 356 -17.18 -34.11 12.45
CA LYS A 356 -17.42 -32.87 11.69
C LYS A 356 -16.44 -32.63 10.54
N LEU A 357 -15.48 -33.52 10.32
CA LEU A 357 -14.47 -33.34 9.28
C LEU A 357 -15.06 -33.38 7.87
N GLY A 358 -16.13 -34.15 7.67
CA GLY A 358 -16.62 -34.46 6.32
C GLY A 358 -15.68 -35.41 5.58
N SER A 359 -15.77 -35.43 4.24
CA SER A 359 -14.85 -36.15 3.36
C SER A 359 -13.68 -35.25 2.99
N LEU A 360 -12.49 -35.84 2.83
CA LEU A 360 -11.33 -35.18 2.23
C LEU A 360 -11.19 -35.51 0.74
N GLU A 361 -12.12 -36.30 0.19
CA GLU A 361 -12.21 -36.57 -1.24
C GLU A 361 -12.97 -35.42 -1.91
N TYR A 362 -12.32 -34.74 -2.84
CA TYR A 362 -12.96 -33.75 -3.71
C TYR A 362 -13.76 -34.48 -4.78
N LEU A 363 -15.06 -34.19 -4.85
CA LEU A 363 -15.94 -34.76 -5.87
C LEU A 363 -15.73 -34.05 -7.21
N THR A 364 -15.88 -34.78 -8.32
CA THR A 364 -16.04 -34.14 -9.63
C THR A 364 -17.36 -33.37 -9.68
N THR A 365 -17.49 -32.44 -10.62
CA THR A 365 -18.73 -31.66 -10.75
C THR A 365 -19.96 -32.54 -10.95
N ASP A 366 -19.88 -33.54 -11.84
CA ASP A 366 -20.97 -34.50 -12.10
C ASP A 366 -21.35 -35.32 -10.86
N GLU A 367 -20.39 -35.61 -9.98
CA GLU A 367 -20.64 -36.30 -8.71
C GLU A 367 -21.26 -35.36 -7.69
N GLN A 368 -20.75 -34.14 -7.56
CA GLN A 368 -21.26 -33.11 -6.65
C GLN A 368 -22.71 -32.74 -7.00
N LEU A 369 -23.05 -32.60 -8.28
CA LEU A 369 -24.41 -32.30 -8.75
C LEU A 369 -25.44 -33.33 -8.24
N LYS A 370 -25.07 -34.62 -8.19
CA LYS A 370 -25.94 -35.71 -7.68
C LYS A 370 -26.19 -35.63 -6.18
N THR A 371 -25.43 -34.83 -5.43
CA THR A 371 -25.57 -34.69 -3.97
C THR A 371 -26.58 -33.62 -3.56
N PHE A 372 -26.90 -32.68 -4.46
CA PHE A 372 -27.85 -31.61 -4.14
C PHE A 372 -29.27 -32.16 -4.00
N THR A 373 -29.98 -31.69 -2.98
CA THR A 373 -31.41 -31.90 -2.83
C THR A 373 -32.10 -30.56 -3.09
N LEU A 374 -32.81 -30.45 -4.20
CA LEU A 374 -33.50 -29.23 -4.61
C LEU A 374 -35.00 -29.30 -4.25
N LEU A 375 -35.60 -28.14 -4.05
CA LEU A 375 -37.05 -28.01 -3.89
C LEU A 375 -37.75 -28.09 -5.25
N ASP A 376 -39.02 -28.49 -5.27
CA ASP A 376 -39.83 -28.52 -6.48
C ASP A 376 -39.81 -27.15 -7.20
N GLY A 377 -39.49 -27.16 -8.48
CA GLY A 377 -39.41 -25.96 -9.32
C GLY A 377 -38.05 -25.24 -9.31
N TYR A 378 -37.06 -25.72 -8.58
CA TYR A 378 -35.68 -25.22 -8.61
C TYR A 378 -34.78 -26.11 -9.48
N GLU A 379 -33.82 -25.48 -10.15
CA GLU A 379 -32.77 -26.12 -10.95
C GLU A 379 -31.39 -25.65 -10.45
N ILE A 380 -30.38 -26.49 -10.62
CA ILE A 380 -28.98 -26.15 -10.39
C ILE A 380 -28.17 -26.54 -11.63
N GLN A 381 -27.36 -25.62 -12.11
CA GLN A 381 -26.49 -25.80 -13.29
C GLN A 381 -25.06 -25.41 -12.95
N LEU A 382 -24.10 -25.96 -13.68
CA LEU A 382 -22.69 -25.64 -13.52
C LEU A 382 -22.32 -24.42 -14.37
N VAL A 383 -22.12 -23.26 -13.75
CA VAL A 383 -21.67 -22.09 -14.54
C VAL A 383 -20.18 -22.17 -14.88
N ALA A 384 -19.32 -22.57 -13.94
CA ALA A 384 -17.88 -22.66 -14.16
C ALA A 384 -17.23 -23.63 -13.15
N SER A 385 -16.12 -24.24 -13.56
CA SER A 385 -15.36 -25.19 -12.73
C SER A 385 -13.86 -24.89 -12.79
N GLU A 386 -13.16 -25.07 -11.67
CA GLU A 386 -11.68 -25.01 -11.62
C GLU A 386 -11.02 -26.09 -12.49
N GLN A 387 -11.74 -27.18 -12.82
CA GLN A 387 -11.26 -28.19 -13.77
C GLN A 387 -11.24 -27.67 -15.20
N GLN A 388 -12.19 -26.80 -15.54
CA GLN A 388 -12.32 -26.17 -16.84
C GLN A 388 -11.42 -24.93 -16.96
N PHE A 389 -11.37 -24.11 -15.90
CA PHE A 389 -10.61 -22.88 -15.83
C PHE A 389 -9.63 -22.90 -14.65
N PRO A 390 -8.35 -23.25 -14.87
CA PRO A 390 -7.34 -23.29 -13.81
C PRO A 390 -7.13 -21.95 -13.09
N GLU A 391 -7.49 -20.83 -13.72
CA GLU A 391 -7.45 -19.49 -13.15
C GLU A 391 -8.48 -19.30 -12.02
N LEU A 392 -9.59 -20.06 -12.03
CA LEU A 392 -10.67 -20.05 -11.04
C LEU A 392 -10.26 -20.79 -9.75
N ALA A 393 -9.13 -20.40 -9.17
CA ALA A 393 -8.58 -21.02 -7.96
C ALA A 393 -8.93 -20.20 -6.71
N ASN A 394 -9.67 -20.79 -5.77
CA ASN A 394 -10.19 -20.12 -4.57
C ASN A 394 -11.01 -18.84 -4.90
N PRO A 395 -12.19 -18.96 -5.53
CA PRO A 395 -13.07 -17.81 -5.79
C PRO A 395 -13.57 -17.19 -4.48
N VAL A 396 -13.61 -15.86 -4.40
CA VAL A 396 -13.90 -15.11 -3.16
C VAL A 396 -15.09 -14.16 -3.28
N ALA A 397 -15.16 -13.39 -4.36
CA ALA A 397 -16.27 -12.49 -4.63
C ALA A 397 -16.73 -12.64 -6.09
N LEU A 398 -18.00 -12.33 -6.32
CA LEU A 398 -18.64 -12.37 -7.63
C LEU A 398 -19.50 -11.14 -7.87
N ASP A 399 -19.58 -10.71 -9.12
CA ASP A 399 -20.45 -9.62 -9.60
C ASP A 399 -20.76 -9.85 -11.10
N PHE A 400 -21.71 -9.11 -11.67
CA PHE A 400 -22.06 -9.19 -13.08
C PHE A 400 -21.94 -7.82 -13.75
N ASP A 401 -21.28 -7.77 -14.91
CA ASP A 401 -21.23 -6.54 -15.69
C ASP A 401 -22.52 -6.29 -16.48
N SER A 402 -22.61 -5.10 -17.09
CA SER A 402 -23.77 -4.72 -17.92
C SER A 402 -23.99 -5.56 -19.18
N LYS A 403 -23.03 -6.43 -19.55
CA LYS A 403 -23.16 -7.40 -20.65
C LYS A 403 -23.67 -8.75 -20.15
N GLY A 404 -23.86 -8.92 -18.84
CA GLY A 404 -24.29 -10.18 -18.22
C GLY A 404 -23.16 -11.18 -17.97
N ARG A 405 -21.90 -10.77 -18.10
CA ARG A 405 -20.74 -11.64 -17.85
C ARG A 405 -20.48 -11.75 -16.36
N LEU A 406 -20.09 -12.94 -15.91
CA LEU A 406 -19.77 -13.20 -14.51
C LEU A 406 -18.33 -12.79 -14.21
N TRP A 407 -18.12 -11.92 -13.23
CA TRP A 407 -16.80 -11.52 -12.77
C TRP A 407 -16.47 -12.24 -11.46
N VAL A 408 -15.23 -12.68 -11.31
CA VAL A 408 -14.81 -13.45 -10.11
C VAL A 408 -13.44 -13.00 -9.64
N SER A 409 -13.32 -12.63 -8.36
CA SER A 409 -12.01 -12.49 -7.73
C SER A 409 -11.51 -13.82 -7.19
N THR A 410 -10.22 -14.10 -7.37
CA THR A 410 -9.59 -15.37 -6.97
C THR A 410 -8.42 -15.13 -6.03
N MET A 411 -8.22 -16.02 -5.06
CA MET A 411 -7.20 -15.89 -4.02
C MET A 411 -6.39 -17.19 -3.82
N PRO A 412 -5.63 -17.66 -4.82
CA PRO A 412 -4.69 -18.76 -4.63
C PRO A 412 -3.65 -18.47 -3.52
N SER A 413 -3.36 -17.19 -3.24
CA SER A 413 -2.46 -16.80 -2.14
C SER A 413 -3.04 -16.98 -0.74
N TYR A 414 -4.32 -17.34 -0.59
CA TYR A 414 -4.93 -17.48 0.74
C TYR A 414 -4.22 -18.56 1.59
N PRO A 415 -3.96 -18.31 2.91
CA PRO A 415 -4.43 -17.19 3.72
C PRO A 415 -3.56 -15.93 3.71
N HIS A 416 -2.37 -15.97 3.10
CA HIS A 416 -1.46 -14.84 2.85
C HIS A 416 -0.37 -15.26 1.84
N TRP A 417 0.22 -14.29 1.13
CA TRP A 417 1.31 -14.56 0.20
C TRP A 417 2.56 -15.16 0.89
N GLN A 418 3.01 -16.32 0.40
CA GLN A 418 4.26 -16.93 0.83
C GLN A 418 5.45 -16.35 0.03
N PRO A 419 6.55 -15.91 0.68
CA PRO A 419 7.75 -15.47 -0.02
C PRO A 419 8.24 -16.51 -1.05
N LYS A 420 8.87 -16.05 -2.14
CA LYS A 420 9.31 -16.89 -3.28
C LYS A 420 8.20 -17.54 -4.11
N SER A 421 6.93 -17.33 -3.79
CA SER A 421 5.81 -17.65 -4.67
C SER A 421 5.37 -16.43 -5.49
N PRO A 422 4.74 -16.60 -6.66
CA PRO A 422 4.13 -15.49 -7.37
C PRO A 422 2.99 -14.86 -6.56
N MET A 423 2.98 -13.53 -6.45
CA MET A 423 1.82 -12.77 -5.98
C MET A 423 0.95 -12.43 -7.19
N ASP A 424 0.01 -13.32 -7.53
CA ASP A 424 -0.76 -13.25 -8.77
C ASP A 424 -2.21 -13.72 -8.56
N ASP A 425 -2.84 -13.20 -7.50
CA ASP A 425 -4.29 -13.27 -7.35
C ASP A 425 -4.96 -12.46 -8.47
N LYS A 426 -6.18 -12.84 -8.87
CA LYS A 426 -6.77 -12.35 -10.12
C LYS A 426 -8.19 -11.82 -9.95
N LEU A 427 -8.57 -10.99 -10.91
CA LEU A 427 -9.96 -10.69 -11.25
C LEU A 427 -10.22 -11.25 -12.65
N LEU A 428 -11.20 -12.14 -12.74
CA LEU A 428 -11.55 -12.89 -13.95
C LEU A 428 -12.90 -12.42 -14.50
N ILE A 429 -13.08 -12.63 -15.80
CA ILE A 429 -14.35 -12.48 -16.52
C ILE A 429 -14.67 -13.85 -17.14
N LEU A 430 -15.82 -14.39 -16.79
CA LEU A 430 -16.40 -15.62 -17.30
C LEU A 430 -17.57 -15.27 -18.22
N GLU A 431 -17.55 -15.81 -19.43
CA GLU A 431 -18.50 -15.50 -20.49
C GLU A 431 -19.09 -16.80 -21.06
N ASP A 432 -20.42 -16.87 -21.08
CA ASP A 432 -21.21 -17.85 -21.81
C ASP A 432 -21.44 -17.29 -23.21
N THR A 433 -20.88 -17.94 -24.23
CA THR A 433 -20.87 -17.41 -25.60
C THR A 433 -21.99 -17.97 -26.47
N ASP A 434 -22.62 -19.06 -26.05
CA ASP A 434 -23.67 -19.75 -26.81
C ASP A 434 -25.06 -19.72 -26.14
N GLY A 435 -25.14 -19.22 -24.90
CA GLY A 435 -26.34 -18.97 -24.15
C GLY A 435 -26.93 -20.21 -23.47
N ASP A 436 -26.13 -21.25 -23.24
CA ASP A 436 -26.58 -22.49 -22.60
C ASP A 436 -26.54 -22.45 -21.06
N GLY A 437 -25.95 -21.40 -20.48
CA GLY A 437 -25.85 -21.17 -19.04
C GLY A 437 -24.53 -21.64 -18.41
N ASP A 438 -23.65 -22.26 -19.20
CA ASP A 438 -22.30 -22.67 -18.83
C ASP A 438 -21.29 -21.66 -19.42
N ALA A 439 -20.22 -21.32 -18.70
CA ALA A 439 -19.19 -20.42 -19.22
C ALA A 439 -18.24 -21.16 -20.16
N ASP A 440 -17.97 -20.60 -21.34
CA ASP A 440 -17.03 -21.13 -22.34
C ASP A 440 -15.67 -20.44 -22.30
N GLU A 441 -15.66 -19.16 -21.92
CA GLU A 441 -14.46 -18.32 -21.92
C GLU A 441 -14.13 -17.84 -20.50
N CYS A 442 -12.84 -17.82 -20.18
CA CYS A 442 -12.29 -17.22 -18.98
C CYS A 442 -11.16 -16.25 -19.36
N LYS A 443 -11.35 -14.96 -19.08
CA LYS A 443 -10.38 -13.89 -19.33
C LYS A 443 -9.84 -13.39 -18.00
N THR A 444 -8.54 -13.09 -17.94
CA THR A 444 -7.95 -12.39 -16.79
C THR A 444 -8.01 -10.89 -17.03
N PHE A 445 -8.96 -10.20 -16.41
CA PHE A 445 -9.04 -8.74 -16.46
C PHE A 445 -7.85 -8.09 -15.73
N ALA A 446 -7.48 -8.63 -14.57
CA ALA A 446 -6.32 -8.16 -13.84
C ALA A 446 -5.64 -9.28 -13.05
N GLY A 447 -4.34 -9.47 -13.28
CA GLY A 447 -3.44 -10.26 -12.43
C GLY A 447 -2.57 -9.40 -11.52
N GLY A 448 -1.64 -10.01 -10.80
CA GLY A 448 -0.73 -9.33 -9.88
C GLY A 448 -1.43 -8.67 -8.69
N LEU A 449 -2.62 -9.15 -8.31
CA LEU A 449 -3.34 -8.67 -7.13
C LEU A 449 -2.85 -9.42 -5.88
N HIS A 450 -3.21 -8.90 -4.71
CA HIS A 450 -2.96 -9.54 -3.43
C HIS A 450 -4.21 -9.44 -2.55
N GLN A 451 -4.84 -10.60 -2.35
CA GLN A 451 -6.08 -10.76 -1.59
C GLN A 451 -7.21 -9.84 -2.05
N PRO A 452 -7.67 -9.94 -3.31
CA PRO A 452 -8.86 -9.24 -3.79
C PRO A 452 -10.14 -9.78 -3.11
N THR A 453 -10.37 -9.40 -1.85
CA THR A 453 -11.44 -9.93 -1.00
C THR A 453 -12.85 -9.42 -1.37
N GLY A 454 -12.93 -8.44 -2.27
CA GLY A 454 -14.18 -7.96 -2.84
C GLY A 454 -13.90 -6.93 -3.93
N PHE A 455 -14.88 -6.71 -4.81
CA PHE A 455 -14.80 -5.70 -5.85
C PHE A 455 -16.20 -5.23 -6.25
N GLU A 456 -16.26 -4.11 -6.97
CA GLU A 456 -17.50 -3.56 -7.52
C GLU A 456 -17.23 -2.91 -8.88
N ILE A 457 -18.04 -3.24 -9.87
CA ILE A 457 -17.96 -2.69 -11.22
C ILE A 457 -18.68 -1.35 -11.27
N GLY A 458 -18.00 -0.30 -11.74
CA GLY A 458 -18.66 0.98 -11.94
C GLY A 458 -17.72 2.12 -12.27
N ARG A 459 -18.32 3.27 -12.64
CA ARG A 459 -17.59 4.49 -13.02
C ARG A 459 -16.60 4.29 -14.18
N GLY A 460 -16.83 3.30 -15.05
CA GLY A 460 -15.98 3.00 -16.20
C GLY A 460 -14.77 2.11 -15.88
N GLY A 461 -14.74 1.47 -14.71
CA GLY A 461 -13.71 0.52 -14.33
C GLY A 461 -14.20 -0.39 -13.20
N VAL A 462 -13.27 -0.91 -12.41
CA VAL A 462 -13.56 -1.78 -11.26
C VAL A 462 -12.84 -1.29 -10.02
N PHE A 463 -13.57 -1.15 -8.91
CA PHE A 463 -12.97 -0.95 -7.60
C PHE A 463 -12.66 -2.30 -6.99
N VAL A 464 -11.39 -2.59 -6.74
CA VAL A 464 -10.95 -3.89 -6.18
C VAL A 464 -10.33 -3.66 -4.81
N GLY A 465 -10.91 -4.26 -3.78
CA GLY A 465 -10.38 -4.24 -2.43
C GLY A 465 -9.25 -5.24 -2.28
N GLY A 466 -8.06 -4.74 -1.95
CA GLY A 466 -6.94 -5.55 -1.46
C GLY A 466 -6.63 -5.23 0.00
N GLN A 467 -5.58 -5.87 0.52
CA GLN A 467 -5.02 -5.53 1.83
C GLN A 467 -3.62 -4.99 1.57
N HIS A 468 -3.52 -3.72 1.16
CA HIS A 468 -3.77 -2.52 2.00
C HIS A 468 -4.64 -1.40 1.39
N ASP A 469 -5.17 -1.58 0.18
CA ASP A 469 -5.76 -0.51 -0.63
C ASP A 469 -7.08 -0.91 -1.31
N ILE A 470 -7.83 0.09 -1.78
CA ILE A 470 -8.79 -0.08 -2.87
C ILE A 470 -8.15 0.44 -4.15
N LEU A 471 -7.97 -0.46 -5.12
CA LEU A 471 -7.53 -0.12 -6.47
C LEU A 471 -8.73 0.27 -7.33
N PHE A 472 -8.53 1.21 -8.26
CA PHE A 472 -9.43 1.44 -9.38
C PHE A 472 -8.71 1.02 -10.66
N LEU A 473 -9.26 0.01 -11.32
CA LEU A 473 -8.72 -0.64 -12.50
C LEU A 473 -9.56 -0.27 -13.72
N GLU A 474 -8.92 0.24 -14.77
CA GLU A 474 -9.59 0.73 -15.98
C GLU A 474 -9.04 -0.01 -17.20
N ASP A 475 -9.94 -0.52 -18.03
CA ASP A 475 -9.68 -0.92 -19.41
C ASP A 475 -9.91 0.31 -20.31
N THR A 476 -8.89 0.73 -21.04
CA THR A 476 -8.88 1.97 -21.81
C THR A 476 -8.97 1.77 -23.32
N ASP A 477 -8.86 0.54 -23.81
CA ASP A 477 -8.94 0.21 -25.23
C ASP A 477 -10.03 -0.84 -25.59
N GLY A 478 -10.68 -1.43 -24.59
CA GLY A 478 -11.82 -2.32 -24.73
C GLY A 478 -11.45 -3.79 -24.94
N ASP A 479 -10.23 -4.20 -24.61
CA ASP A 479 -9.75 -5.58 -24.76
C ASP A 479 -10.05 -6.51 -23.58
N ASP A 480 -10.82 -6.04 -22.59
CA ASP A 480 -11.13 -6.73 -21.33
C ASP A 480 -9.88 -6.97 -20.45
N VAL A 481 -8.85 -6.12 -20.55
CA VAL A 481 -7.67 -6.09 -19.67
C VAL A 481 -7.49 -4.72 -19.02
N ALA A 482 -7.13 -4.70 -17.74
CA ALA A 482 -6.88 -3.45 -17.02
C ALA A 482 -5.55 -2.80 -17.44
N ASP A 483 -5.62 -1.75 -18.26
CA ASP A 483 -4.49 -0.92 -18.68
C ASP A 483 -3.96 0.02 -17.59
N LYS A 484 -4.89 0.57 -16.79
CA LYS A 484 -4.57 1.62 -15.83
C LYS A 484 -4.97 1.20 -14.43
N ARG A 485 -4.01 1.35 -13.51
CA ARG A 485 -4.15 0.98 -12.10
C ARG A 485 -3.94 2.20 -11.22
N THR A 486 -4.97 2.59 -10.49
CA THR A 486 -4.92 3.72 -9.55
C THR A 486 -5.15 3.23 -8.13
N ARG A 487 -4.23 3.51 -7.20
CA ARG A 487 -4.45 3.32 -5.75
C ARG A 487 -5.40 4.41 -5.24
N ALA A 488 -6.70 4.15 -5.36
CA ALA A 488 -7.76 5.13 -5.13
C ALA A 488 -7.94 5.47 -3.64
N ILE A 489 -7.83 4.48 -2.78
CA ILE A 489 -7.92 4.63 -1.32
C ILE A 489 -6.82 3.79 -0.68
N VAL A 490 -6.04 4.40 0.21
CA VAL A 490 -4.83 3.80 0.78
C VAL A 490 -4.86 3.92 2.30
N GLY A 491 -4.51 2.84 3.00
CA GLY A 491 -4.35 2.85 4.45
C GLY A 491 -5.23 1.88 5.23
N PHE A 492 -5.79 0.87 4.55
CA PHE A 492 -6.46 -0.22 5.24
C PHE A 492 -5.46 -1.09 6.02
N ASP A 493 -5.87 -1.53 7.19
CA ASP A 493 -5.07 -2.38 8.06
C ASP A 493 -5.07 -3.83 7.55
N THR A 494 -3.94 -4.52 7.70
CA THR A 494 -3.70 -5.85 7.13
C THR A 494 -3.67 -6.96 8.19
N ALA A 495 -4.16 -6.68 9.41
CA ALA A 495 -4.10 -7.60 10.55
C ALA A 495 -4.77 -8.95 10.26
N ASP A 496 -5.81 -9.00 9.44
CA ASP A 496 -6.49 -10.27 9.20
C ASP A 496 -7.03 -10.35 7.78
N SER A 497 -6.60 -11.38 7.05
CA SER A 497 -7.03 -11.62 5.68
C SER A 497 -8.54 -11.89 5.57
N HIS A 498 -9.14 -12.50 6.59
CA HIS A 498 -10.54 -12.95 6.57
C HIS A 498 -11.52 -11.85 6.96
N HIS A 499 -11.05 -10.84 7.68
CA HIS A 499 -11.85 -9.69 8.12
C HIS A 499 -11.54 -8.45 7.27
N GLY A 500 -10.92 -8.66 6.09
CA GLY A 500 -10.54 -7.64 5.14
C GLY A 500 -11.72 -6.91 4.52
N LEU A 501 -11.43 -6.11 3.50
CA LEU A 501 -12.46 -5.39 2.75
C LEU A 501 -13.38 -6.37 2.03
N ALA A 502 -14.66 -6.36 2.37
CA ALA A 502 -15.66 -7.25 1.76
C ALA A 502 -16.98 -6.52 1.50
N ALA A 503 -17.88 -7.21 0.79
CA ALA A 503 -19.24 -6.76 0.51
C ALA A 503 -19.26 -5.34 -0.07
N PHE A 504 -18.61 -5.20 -1.23
CA PHE A 504 -18.67 -3.97 -2.00
C PHE A 504 -20.03 -3.85 -2.67
N ASP A 505 -20.54 -2.62 -2.78
CA ASP A 505 -21.77 -2.30 -3.51
C ASP A 505 -21.85 -0.78 -3.73
N PHE A 506 -22.49 -0.36 -4.82
CA PHE A 506 -22.91 1.02 -5.02
C PHE A 506 -24.30 1.27 -4.41
N GLY A 507 -24.35 2.10 -3.37
CA GLY A 507 -25.64 2.51 -2.81
C GLY A 507 -26.42 3.48 -3.71
N PRO A 508 -27.72 3.70 -3.45
CA PRO A 508 -28.62 4.52 -4.29
C PRO A 508 -28.14 5.96 -4.53
N GLY A 509 -27.29 6.50 -3.63
CA GLY A 509 -26.65 7.81 -3.81
C GLY A 509 -25.41 7.82 -4.72
N GLY A 510 -25.04 6.69 -5.31
CA GLY A 510 -23.84 6.49 -6.13
C GLY A 510 -22.53 6.49 -5.34
N HIS A 511 -22.60 6.21 -4.04
CA HIS A 511 -21.45 6.03 -3.15
C HIS A 511 -21.05 4.56 -3.14
N LEU A 512 -19.75 4.30 -3.15
CA LEU A 512 -19.19 2.97 -2.94
C LEU A 512 -19.18 2.67 -1.44
N TYR A 513 -19.65 1.50 -1.07
CA TYR A 513 -19.58 0.98 0.29
C TYR A 513 -18.67 -0.24 0.31
N ALA A 514 -17.98 -0.45 1.43
CA ALA A 514 -17.16 -1.64 1.68
C ALA A 514 -17.08 -1.86 3.19
N GLN A 515 -16.93 -3.10 3.63
CA GLN A 515 -16.98 -3.46 5.04
C GLN A 515 -15.65 -4.02 5.51
N GLU A 516 -15.36 -3.86 6.81
CA GLU A 516 -14.17 -4.37 7.48
C GLU A 516 -14.57 -4.98 8.82
N GLY A 517 -13.91 -6.07 9.24
CA GLY A 517 -14.16 -6.74 10.51
C GLY A 517 -13.18 -6.37 11.63
N THR A 518 -13.25 -7.11 12.74
CA THR A 518 -12.44 -6.89 13.96
C THR A 518 -10.93 -7.12 13.71
N PHE A 519 -10.10 -6.67 14.65
CA PHE A 519 -8.62 -6.65 14.70
C PHE A 519 -7.93 -5.50 13.95
N LYS A 520 -8.68 -4.78 13.11
CA LYS A 520 -8.12 -3.78 12.18
C LYS A 520 -8.19 -2.35 12.73
N PHE A 521 -7.12 -1.60 12.46
CA PHE A 521 -6.90 -0.22 12.89
C PHE A 521 -6.68 0.68 11.67
N THR A 522 -7.68 0.77 10.82
CA THR A 522 -7.61 1.45 9.52
C THR A 522 -7.50 2.97 9.66
N GLN A 523 -6.63 3.56 8.84
CA GLN A 523 -6.35 4.99 8.82
C GLN A 523 -6.29 5.51 7.37
N ILE A 524 -7.26 6.32 6.96
CA ILE A 524 -7.37 6.80 5.58
C ILE A 524 -7.17 8.31 5.54
N GLU A 525 -6.22 8.75 4.72
CA GLU A 525 -6.00 10.16 4.39
C GLU A 525 -6.83 10.53 3.16
N SER A 526 -7.49 11.69 3.22
CA SER A 526 -8.30 12.23 2.13
C SER A 526 -8.03 13.73 1.96
N PRO A 527 -8.53 14.37 0.88
CA PRO A 527 -8.52 15.83 0.74
C PRO A 527 -9.22 16.58 1.86
N TYR A 528 -10.05 15.88 2.64
CA TYR A 528 -10.86 16.41 3.73
C TYR A 528 -10.29 16.08 5.11
N GLY A 529 -9.18 15.34 5.17
CA GLY A 529 -8.48 14.97 6.39
C GLY A 529 -8.49 13.48 6.66
N LEU A 530 -8.03 13.15 7.87
CA LEU A 530 -7.82 11.79 8.35
C LEU A 530 -9.13 11.17 8.88
N THR A 531 -9.46 9.97 8.41
CA THR A 531 -10.50 9.10 8.97
C THR A 531 -9.85 7.89 9.63
N ARG A 532 -10.24 7.58 10.86
CA ARG A 532 -9.78 6.40 11.61
C ARG A 532 -10.96 5.50 11.92
N ASN A 533 -10.76 4.19 11.77
CA ASN A 533 -11.72 3.17 12.16
C ASN A 533 -11.03 2.08 12.97
N LEU A 534 -11.67 1.63 14.04
CA LEU A 534 -11.14 0.64 14.96
C LEU A 534 -12.15 -0.49 15.10
N GLU A 535 -11.68 -1.73 14.99
CA GLU A 535 -12.48 -2.93 15.29
C GLU A 535 -13.72 -3.11 14.38
N GLY A 536 -13.52 -2.88 13.08
CA GLY A 536 -14.52 -3.11 12.05
C GLY A 536 -15.48 -1.95 11.81
N GLY A 537 -16.20 -2.00 10.71
CA GLY A 537 -17.10 -0.94 10.30
C GLY A 537 -17.54 -1.05 8.85
N VAL A 538 -18.48 -0.18 8.45
CA VAL A 538 -18.88 0.00 7.06
C VAL A 538 -18.38 1.35 6.59
N PHE A 539 -17.56 1.36 5.56
CA PHE A 539 -17.04 2.55 4.92
C PHE A 539 -18.00 3.03 3.83
N ARG A 540 -17.97 4.35 3.59
CA ARG A 540 -18.64 4.99 2.46
C ARG A 540 -17.69 5.94 1.78
N TYR A 541 -17.55 5.78 0.48
CA TYR A 541 -16.72 6.58 -0.40
C TYR A 541 -17.54 7.19 -1.53
N ASP A 542 -17.35 8.48 -1.82
CA ASP A 542 -17.86 9.12 -3.03
C ASP A 542 -16.73 9.21 -4.07
N PRO A 543 -16.74 8.42 -5.16
CA PRO A 543 -15.69 8.48 -6.18
C PRO A 543 -15.56 9.84 -6.88
N ARG A 544 -16.60 10.68 -6.87
CA ARG A 544 -16.58 12.01 -7.52
C ARG A 544 -15.96 13.07 -6.63
N THR A 545 -16.42 13.13 -5.38
CA THR A 545 -15.91 14.15 -4.43
C THR A 545 -14.70 13.68 -3.64
N LYS A 546 -14.34 12.39 -3.69
CA LYS A 546 -13.29 11.75 -2.88
C LYS A 546 -13.55 11.80 -1.38
N LYS A 547 -14.78 12.11 -0.96
CA LYS A 547 -15.19 12.05 0.43
C LYS A 547 -15.22 10.60 0.88
N PHE A 548 -14.48 10.31 1.95
CA PHE A 548 -14.43 9.02 2.60
C PHE A 548 -14.90 9.18 4.06
N GLY A 549 -15.57 8.17 4.60
CA GLY A 549 -15.95 8.16 6.01
C GLY A 549 -16.46 6.80 6.48
N VAL A 550 -16.59 6.67 7.79
CA VAL A 550 -17.24 5.51 8.44
C VAL A 550 -18.75 5.77 8.46
N HIS A 551 -19.50 4.95 7.74
CA HIS A 551 -20.96 5.02 7.69
C HIS A 551 -21.59 4.34 8.91
N VAL A 552 -21.06 3.17 9.30
CA VAL A 552 -21.48 2.43 10.49
C VAL A 552 -20.24 2.03 11.28
N ASN A 553 -20.24 2.32 12.58
CA ASN A 553 -19.11 2.13 13.49
C ASN A 553 -19.41 1.12 14.63
N PHE A 554 -20.23 0.12 14.36
CA PHE A 554 -20.44 -0.98 15.31
C PHE A 554 -19.23 -1.91 15.31
N ALA A 555 -18.95 -2.52 16.46
CA ALA A 555 -17.92 -3.54 16.59
C ALA A 555 -18.38 -4.87 15.95
N PHE A 556 -18.41 -4.91 14.62
CA PHE A 556 -18.72 -6.11 13.87
C PHE A 556 -17.56 -7.09 13.97
N ALA A 557 -17.85 -8.36 14.28
CA ALA A 557 -16.82 -9.39 14.21
C ALA A 557 -16.33 -9.54 12.75
N ASN A 558 -17.24 -9.85 11.84
CA ASN A 558 -16.95 -9.93 10.42
C ASN A 558 -18.24 -9.68 9.62
N PRO A 559 -18.46 -8.45 9.12
CA PRO A 559 -19.68 -8.12 8.38
C PRO A 559 -19.51 -8.49 6.89
N TRP A 560 -20.49 -9.22 6.32
CA TRP A 560 -20.41 -9.88 5.00
C TRP A 560 -21.48 -9.43 3.99
N GLY A 561 -22.23 -8.37 4.30
CA GLY A 561 -23.31 -7.89 3.43
C GLY A 561 -24.07 -6.73 4.04
N PHE A 562 -24.52 -5.81 3.21
CA PHE A 562 -25.55 -4.83 3.54
C PHE A 562 -26.52 -4.78 2.37
N GLY A 563 -27.74 -4.32 2.59
CA GLY A 563 -28.73 -4.15 1.54
C GLY A 563 -29.47 -2.84 1.75
N PHE A 564 -29.84 -2.22 0.64
CA PHE A 564 -30.69 -1.05 0.62
C PHE A 564 -32.14 -1.49 0.46
N ASN A 565 -33.06 -0.83 1.16
CA ASN A 565 -34.48 -1.05 0.93
C ASN A 565 -35.01 -0.01 -0.07
N GLU A 566 -36.32 -0.04 -0.34
CA GLU A 566 -36.95 0.90 -1.28
C GLU A 566 -36.81 2.39 -0.90
N TRP A 567 -36.42 2.69 0.34
CA TRP A 567 -36.21 4.04 0.87
C TRP A 567 -34.74 4.48 0.88
N GLY A 568 -33.83 3.59 0.50
CA GLY A 568 -32.38 3.75 0.70
C GLY A 568 -31.93 2.99 1.93
#